data_AF-A0A2V9UJ22-F1
#
_entry.id   AF-A0A2V9UJ22-F1
#
_cell.length_a   1.000
_cell.length_b   1.000
_cell.length_c   1.000
_cell.angle_alpha   90.00
_cell.angle_beta   90.00
_cell.angle_gamma   90.00
#
_symmetry.space_group_name_H-M   'P 1'
#
loop_
_entity.id
_entity.type
_entity.pdbx_description
1 polymer ?
#
loop_
_entity_poly.entity_id
_entity_poly.type
_entity_poly.pdbx_seq_one_letter_code
_entity_poly.pdbx_strand_id
1 'polypeptide(L)'
;MIFSGGMAVSVEMQHTGDSGLQADVRAVIEHVLADRRGDWRVSIVGSQANDRWEMKIVGPNAFERSYTLEGSAGEHRPEAVRVILGKMLPGTRA
;
A
#
# COMPACT_ATOMS: atom_id res chain seq x y z
N MET A 1 24.06 7.95 -9.03
CA MET A 1 22.87 8.81 -8.91
C MET A 1 22.44 8.81 -7.46
N ILE A 2 22.49 9.97 -6.82
CA ILE A 2 22.18 10.19 -5.40
C ILE A 2 20.71 10.63 -5.30
N PHE A 3 19.88 9.90 -4.57
CA PHE A 3 18.53 10.38 -4.22
C PHE A 3 18.62 11.07 -2.85
N SER A 4 18.70 12.39 -2.87
CA SER A 4 18.68 13.25 -1.69
C SER A 4 17.23 13.56 -1.27
N GLY A 5 16.89 13.21 -0.03
CA GLY A 5 15.94 13.95 0.82
C GLY A 5 14.43 13.77 0.60
N GLY A 6 13.77 13.07 1.52
CA GLY A 6 12.53 13.60 2.13
C GLY A 6 11.21 12.82 2.02
N MET A 7 11.10 11.75 1.22
CA MET A 7 9.87 10.93 1.19
C MET A 7 10.22 9.45 1.01
N ALA A 8 10.33 8.72 2.11
CA ALA A 8 10.75 7.33 2.06
C ALA A 8 9.57 6.37 1.94
N VAL A 9 8.59 6.70 1.08
CA VAL A 9 7.51 5.77 0.74
C VAL A 9 7.84 5.11 -0.59
N SER A 10 7.95 3.79 -0.61
CA SER A 10 8.10 2.99 -1.84
C SER A 10 6.91 2.07 -2.00
N VAL A 11 6.21 2.14 -3.13
CA VAL A 11 5.09 1.25 -3.47
C VAL A 11 5.46 0.45 -4.69
N GLU A 12 5.42 -0.87 -4.56
CA GLU A 12 5.62 -1.82 -5.63
C GLU A 12 4.31 -2.60 -5.86
N MET A 13 3.87 -2.66 -7.12
CA MET A 13 2.67 -3.40 -7.50
C MET A 13 3.00 -4.36 -8.65
N GLN A 14 2.64 -5.62 -8.50
CA GLN A 14 2.88 -6.67 -9.50
C GLN A 14 1.61 -7.46 -9.76
N HIS A 15 1.34 -7.81 -11.01
CA HIS A 15 0.23 -8.70 -11.41
C HIS A 15 -1.18 -8.23 -10.99
N THR A 16 -1.38 -6.93 -10.84
CA THR A 16 -2.62 -6.30 -10.38
C THR A 16 -3.54 -5.84 -11.53
N GLY A 17 -3.31 -6.33 -12.75
CA GLY A 17 -4.22 -6.10 -13.89
C GLY A 17 -4.22 -4.66 -14.42
N ASP A 18 -5.34 -3.94 -14.23
CA ASP A 18 -5.59 -2.61 -14.81
C ASP A 18 -4.59 -1.55 -14.32
N SER A 19 -3.94 -0.85 -15.25
CA SER A 19 -2.91 0.14 -14.94
C SER A 19 -3.46 1.45 -14.37
N GLY A 20 -4.72 1.80 -14.67
CA GLY A 20 -5.36 3.00 -14.12
C GLY A 20 -5.66 2.82 -12.63
N LEU A 21 -6.31 1.72 -12.30
CA LEU A 21 -6.59 1.31 -10.93
C LEU A 21 -5.30 1.17 -10.11
N GLN A 22 -4.23 0.64 -10.71
CA GLN A 22 -2.92 0.58 -10.06
C GLN A 22 -2.38 1.97 -9.71
N ALA A 23 -2.47 2.94 -10.63
CA ALA A 23 -2.02 4.29 -10.37
C ALA A 23 -2.82 4.96 -9.24
N ASP A 24 -4.14 4.76 -9.22
CA ASP A 24 -5.01 5.32 -8.18
C ASP A 24 -4.75 4.69 -6.80
N VAL A 25 -4.62 3.36 -6.74
CA VAL A 25 -4.29 2.64 -5.49
C VAL A 25 -2.91 3.06 -4.98
N ARG A 26 -1.93 3.17 -5.87
CA ARG A 26 -0.59 3.66 -5.54
C ARG A 26 -0.63 5.07 -4.96
N ALA A 27 -1.33 6.00 -5.61
CA ALA A 27 -1.45 7.37 -5.16
C ALA A 27 -2.08 7.46 -3.76
N VAL A 28 -3.10 6.63 -3.48
CA VAL A 28 -3.71 6.56 -2.14
C VAL A 28 -2.72 6.05 -1.09
N ILE A 29 -1.95 5.00 -1.38
CA ILE A 29 -0.94 4.46 -0.45
C ILE A 29 0.13 5.50 -0.18
N GLU A 30 0.67 6.12 -1.24
CA GLU A 30 1.68 7.16 -1.14
C GLU A 30 1.18 8.33 -0.28
N HIS A 31 -0.05 8.79 -0.52
CA HIS A 31 -0.66 9.86 0.26
C HIS A 31 -0.80 9.49 1.76
N VAL A 32 -1.33 8.32 2.08
CA VAL A 32 -1.54 7.88 3.48
C VAL A 32 -0.23 7.72 4.25
N LEU A 33 0.84 7.30 3.57
CA LEU A 33 2.15 7.06 4.17
C LEU A 33 3.05 8.30 4.15
N ALA A 34 2.82 9.25 3.24
CA ALA A 34 3.56 10.52 3.20
C ALA A 34 3.36 11.34 4.49
N ASP A 35 2.20 11.22 5.13
CA ASP A 35 1.91 11.85 6.43
C ASP A 35 2.63 11.17 7.61
N ARG A 36 3.38 10.08 7.36
CA ARG A 36 4.02 9.28 8.40
C ARG A 36 5.53 9.44 8.37
N ARG A 37 6.11 9.48 9.57
CA ARG A 37 7.57 9.52 9.75
C ARG A 37 8.19 8.15 9.47
N GLY A 38 9.39 8.18 8.91
CA GLY A 38 10.23 7.01 8.67
C GLY A 38 10.07 6.41 7.26
N ASP A 39 10.82 5.34 7.01
CA ASP A 39 10.83 4.65 5.72
C ASP A 39 9.73 3.60 5.68
N TRP A 40 8.80 3.77 4.74
CA TRP A 40 7.68 2.87 4.50
C TRP A 40 7.81 2.20 3.13
N ARG A 41 7.59 0.89 3.10
CA ARG A 41 7.56 0.11 1.87
C ARG A 41 6.26 -0.66 1.82
N VAL A 42 5.58 -0.60 0.68
CA VAL A 42 4.38 -1.38 0.40
C VAL A 42 4.62 -2.22 -0.83
N SER A 43 4.31 -3.50 -0.73
CA SER A 43 4.32 -4.43 -1.85
C SER A 43 2.93 -4.99 -2.02
N ILE A 44 2.38 -4.90 -3.23
CA ILE A 44 1.10 -5.49 -3.60
C ILE A 44 1.37 -6.49 -4.72
N VAL A 45 1.05 -7.75 -4.47
CA VAL A 45 1.20 -8.83 -5.44
C VAL A 45 -0.17 -9.42 -5.73
N GLY A 46 -0.67 -9.17 -6.93
CA GLY A 46 -1.88 -9.80 -7.42
C GLY A 46 -1.65 -11.24 -7.87
N SER A 47 -2.74 -11.99 -7.97
CA SER A 47 -2.74 -13.28 -8.67
C SER A 47 -3.27 -13.11 -10.08
N GLN A 48 -2.70 -13.86 -11.05
CA GLN A 48 -3.33 -14.02 -12.37
C GLN A 48 -4.46 -15.05 -12.33
N ALA A 49 -4.51 -15.89 -11.29
CA ALA A 49 -5.46 -17.00 -11.17
C ALA A 49 -6.72 -16.63 -10.39
N ASN A 50 -6.71 -15.53 -9.64
CA ASN A 50 -7.84 -15.03 -8.88
C ASN A 50 -7.75 -13.51 -8.74
N ASP A 51 -8.82 -12.92 -8.23
CA ASP A 51 -8.96 -11.51 -7.94
C ASP A 51 -8.46 -11.14 -6.53
N ARG A 52 -7.49 -11.86 -5.97
CA ARG A 52 -6.89 -11.52 -4.68
C ARG A 52 -5.53 -10.87 -4.84
N TRP A 53 -5.31 -9.80 -4.11
CA TRP A 53 -4.00 -9.17 -4.01
C TRP A 53 -3.45 -9.29 -2.59
N GLU A 54 -2.22 -9.77 -2.48
CA GLU A 54 -1.48 -9.76 -1.21
C GLU A 54 -0.81 -8.41 -1.04
N MET A 55 -1.23 -7.65 -0.04
CA MET A 55 -0.62 -6.38 0.34
C MET A 55 0.24 -6.56 1.60
N LYS A 56 1.53 -6.22 1.51
CA LYS A 56 2.48 -6.21 2.62
C LYS A 56 3.00 -4.81 2.86
N ILE A 57 3.00 -4.38 4.12
CA ILE A 57 3.48 -3.08 4.59
C ILE A 57 4.66 -3.34 5.53
N VAL A 58 5.79 -2.72 5.23
CA VAL A 58 6.99 -2.70 6.07
C VAL A 58 7.29 -1.26 6.44
N GLY A 59 7.55 -1.01 7.71
CA GLY A 59 7.80 0.32 8.24
C GLY A 59 8.91 0.34 9.30
N PRO A 60 9.19 1.52 9.88
CA PRO A 60 10.16 1.67 10.94
C PRO A 60 9.80 0.82 12.18
N ASN A 61 10.77 0.60 13.07
CA ASN A 61 10.60 -0.16 14.32
C ASN A 61 10.16 -1.62 14.10
N ALA A 62 10.68 -2.28 13.07
CA ALA A 62 10.30 -3.65 12.68
C ALA A 62 8.80 -3.81 12.43
N PHE A 63 8.12 -2.74 12.00
CA PHE A 63 6.72 -2.80 11.65
C PHE A 63 6.54 -3.64 10.39
N GLU A 64 5.75 -4.70 10.50
CA GLU A 64 5.35 -5.53 9.37
C GLU A 64 3.89 -5.97 9.54
N ARG A 65 3.09 -5.78 8.47
CA ARG A 65 1.71 -6.27 8.38
C ARG A 65 1.42 -6.73 6.96
N SER A 66 0.66 -7.81 6.83
CA SER A 66 0.14 -8.30 5.55
C SER A 66 -1.37 -8.36 5.60
N TYR A 67 -2.01 -8.16 4.45
CA TYR A 67 -3.46 -8.25 4.27
C TYR A 67 -3.79 -8.72 2.85
N THR A 68 -4.77 -9.60 2.72
CA THR A 68 -5.29 -10.07 1.44
C THR A 68 -6.47 -9.18 1.03
N LEU A 69 -6.29 -8.40 -0.03
CA LEU A 69 -7.36 -7.62 -0.65
C LEU A 69 -8.21 -8.54 -1.54
N GLU A 70 -9.50 -8.62 -1.25
CA GLU A 70 -10.47 -9.42 -1.99
C GLU A 70 -11.18 -8.56 -3.06
N GLY A 71 -10.87 -8.79 -4.33
CA GLY A 71 -11.48 -8.08 -5.45
C GLY A 71 -13.00 -8.21 -5.51
N SER A 72 -13.52 -9.40 -5.22
CA SER A 72 -14.95 -9.70 -5.16
C SER A 72 -15.70 -8.92 -4.07
N ALA A 73 -15.01 -8.51 -3.00
CA ALA A 73 -15.54 -7.63 -1.97
C ALA A 73 -15.36 -6.13 -2.32
N GLY A 74 -14.76 -5.82 -3.47
CA GLY A 74 -14.48 -4.46 -3.92
C GLY A 74 -13.26 -3.81 -3.26
N GLU A 75 -12.40 -4.60 -2.60
CA GLU A 75 -11.26 -4.06 -1.84
C GLU A 75 -10.11 -3.54 -2.73
N HIS A 76 -10.16 -3.79 -4.04
CA HIS A 76 -9.22 -3.21 -4.99
C HIS A 76 -9.49 -1.72 -5.25
N ARG A 77 -10.63 -1.19 -4.80
CA ARG A 77 -10.94 0.22 -5.01
C ARG A 77 -10.08 1.11 -4.11
N PRO A 78 -9.60 2.26 -4.61
CA PRO A 78 -8.71 3.14 -3.84
C PRO A 78 -9.30 3.56 -2.48
N GLU A 79 -10.61 3.82 -2.42
CA GLU A 79 -11.30 4.17 -1.18
C GLU A 79 -11.30 3.05 -0.14
N ALA A 80 -11.43 1.79 -0.57
CA ALA A 80 -11.41 0.63 0.32
C ALA A 80 -9.99 0.40 0.84
N VAL A 81 -8.99 0.47 -0.04
CA VAL A 81 -7.56 0.39 0.33
C VAL A 81 -7.22 1.44 1.39
N ARG A 82 -7.68 2.69 1.24
CA ARG A 82 -7.46 3.74 2.23
C ARG A 82 -7.98 3.36 3.61
N VAL A 83 -9.19 2.81 3.68
CA VAL A 83 -9.82 2.39 4.94
C VAL A 83 -9.06 1.23 5.57
N ILE A 84 -8.65 0.24 4.78
CA ILE A 84 -7.88 -0.92 5.24
C ILE A 84 -6.51 -0.48 5.78
N LEU A 85 -5.78 0.37 5.05
CA LEU A 85 -4.52 0.96 5.51
C LEU A 85 -4.69 1.68 6.85
N GLY A 86 -5.75 2.49 7.00
CA GLY A 86 -6.05 3.19 8.25
C GLY A 86 -6.24 2.25 9.45
N LYS A 87 -6.72 1.03 9.22
CA LYS A 87 -6.89 0.00 10.26
C LYS A 87 -5.59 -0.78 10.53
N MET A 88 -4.77 -1.00 9.51
CA MET A 88 -3.53 -1.78 9.62
C MET A 88 -2.39 -0.98 10.27
N LEU A 89 -2.35 0.32 10.00
CA LEU A 89 -1.26 1.16 10.42
C LEU A 89 -1.46 1.63 11.87
N PRO A 90 -0.37 1.82 12.64
CA PRO A 90 -0.48 2.33 14.00
C PRO A 90 -1.10 3.73 13.97
N GLY A 91 -1.93 4.06 14.98
CA GLY A 91 -2.49 5.40 15.11
C GLY A 91 -1.36 6.43 15.14
N THR A 92 -1.51 7.50 14.38
CA THR A 92 -0.57 8.63 14.42
C THR A 92 -0.65 9.22 15.82
N ARG A 93 0.33 8.94 16.68
CA ARG A 93 0.49 9.69 17.92
C ARG A 93 0.87 11.11 17.50
N ALA A 94 -0.08 12.03 17.65
CA ALA A 94 0.14 13.47 17.59
C ALA A 94 1.15 13.88 18.67
#